data_AF-A0A5B1QF09-F1
#
_entry.id   AF-A0A5B1QF09-F1
#
_cell.length_a   1.000
_cell.length_b   1.000
_cell.length_c   1.000
_cell.angle_alpha   90.00
_cell.angle_beta   90.00
_cell.angle_gamma   90.00
#
_symmetry.space_group_name_H-M   'P 1'
#
loop_
_entity.id
_entity.type
_entity.pdbx_description
1 polymer ?
#
loop_
_entity_poly.entity_id
_entity_poly.type
_entity_poly.pdbx_seq_one_letter_code
_entity_poly.pdbx_strand_id
1 'polypeptide(L)'
;MDDEQDAELRNPFPSPPSHYTNYTTHNLNLLKLLRERADLENADVNVNQHEVLADQTDVPDWPLTQLEKPRVDWILEEGHYNVYGDTWFLKETIPSLAEMGGNQLYPADINLDRRPALLSVLRSMLVTYSSLLGALLAPPPNSSTDVPPEWQRQVEWITVLAQNIMASANDLRPVQARANLEIMMKRQLEIRKEETRAIHEKCDSLEMKLGELQKTVRQSQTSIPQSESKAMDIAEPSRIPSISFSAVPAEDVLRWAEET
;
A
#
# COMPACT_ATOMS: atom_id res chain seq x y z
N MET A 1 16.67 4.55 39.48
CA MET A 1 17.65 4.20 38.43
C MET A 1 17.85 2.69 38.38
N ASP A 2 18.03 2.02 39.53
CA ASP A 2 18.25 0.56 39.55
C ASP A 2 16.97 -0.27 39.31
N ASP A 3 15.81 0.18 39.80
CA ASP A 3 14.54 -0.57 39.68
C ASP A 3 14.00 -0.69 38.23
N GLU A 4 14.33 0.26 37.35
CA GLU A 4 13.91 0.28 35.94
C GLU A 4 14.74 -0.69 35.09
N GLN A 5 16.06 -0.76 35.35
CA GLN A 5 16.96 -1.72 34.71
C GLN A 5 16.65 -3.17 35.13
N ASP A 6 16.30 -3.39 36.40
CA ASP A 6 15.87 -4.70 36.90
C ASP A 6 14.51 -5.14 36.34
N ALA A 7 13.62 -4.19 36.02
CA ALA A 7 12.34 -4.46 35.36
C ALA A 7 12.51 -4.76 33.86
N GLU A 8 13.43 -4.07 33.18
CA GLU A 8 13.80 -4.34 31.78
C GLU A 8 14.38 -5.75 31.60
N LEU A 9 15.14 -6.25 32.58
CA LEU A 9 15.68 -7.63 32.57
C LEU A 9 14.61 -8.72 32.71
N ARG A 10 13.42 -8.37 33.22
CA ARG A 10 12.31 -9.31 33.47
C ARG A 10 11.26 -9.29 32.36
N ASN A 11 11.22 -8.24 31.55
CA ASN A 11 10.31 -8.08 30.43
C ASN A 11 10.97 -8.54 29.12
N PRO A 12 10.38 -9.47 28.34
CA PRO A 12 10.95 -9.89 27.06
C PRO A 12 10.92 -8.80 25.97
N PHE A 13 10.20 -7.70 26.20
CA PHE A 13 10.13 -6.57 25.28
C PHE A 13 10.93 -5.38 25.81
N PRO A 14 11.74 -4.71 24.96
CA PRO A 14 12.43 -3.50 25.38
C PRO A 14 11.41 -2.42 25.75
N SER A 15 11.78 -1.58 26.72
CA SER A 15 11.05 -0.36 27.04
C SER A 15 11.05 0.59 25.81
N PRO A 16 10.02 1.43 25.65
CA PRO A 16 10.02 2.43 24.60
C PRO A 16 11.23 3.39 24.76
N PRO A 17 11.74 3.99 23.66
CA PRO A 17 12.90 4.89 23.71
C PRO A 17 12.68 6.05 24.68
N SER A 18 13.66 6.36 25.52
CA SER A 18 13.56 7.38 26.60
C SER A 18 12.98 8.73 26.18
N HIS A 19 13.20 9.15 24.92
CA HIS A 19 12.66 10.39 24.37
C HIS A 19 11.11 10.41 24.25
N TYR A 20 10.41 9.28 24.39
CA TYR A 20 8.95 9.24 24.28
C TYR A 20 8.26 10.15 25.32
N THR A 21 8.85 10.31 26.52
CA THR A 21 8.31 11.17 27.59
C THR A 21 8.36 12.65 27.22
N ASN A 22 9.22 13.03 26.27
CA ASN A 22 9.40 14.41 25.84
C ASN A 22 8.26 14.89 24.94
N TYR A 23 7.45 13.98 24.37
CA TYR A 23 6.31 14.28 23.52
C TYR A 23 5.09 14.74 24.33
N THR A 24 5.20 15.92 24.95
CA THR A 24 4.10 16.56 25.66
C THR A 24 3.43 17.65 24.80
N THR A 25 2.16 17.94 25.06
CA THR A 25 1.43 19.02 24.36
C THR A 25 2.11 20.37 24.53
N HIS A 26 2.71 20.62 25.70
CA HIS A 26 3.49 21.81 25.98
C HIS A 26 4.75 21.89 25.11
N ASN A 27 5.57 20.84 25.09
CA ASN A 27 6.82 20.83 24.31
C ASN A 27 6.57 20.92 22.80
N LEU A 28 5.47 20.32 22.31
CA LEU A 28 5.07 20.46 20.91
C LEU A 28 4.62 21.89 20.55
N ASN A 29 4.01 22.61 21.49
CA ASN A 29 3.67 24.02 21.29
C ASN A 29 4.92 24.90 21.33
N LEU A 30 5.89 24.61 22.22
CA LEU A 30 7.19 25.28 22.23
C LEU A 30 7.94 25.07 20.91
N LEU A 31 7.92 23.85 20.36
CA LEU A 31 8.52 23.56 19.05
C LEU A 31 7.88 24.38 17.93
N LYS A 32 6.54 24.49 17.91
CA LYS A 32 5.84 25.32 16.92
C LYS A 32 6.26 26.79 17.03
N LEU A 33 6.31 27.34 18.25
CA LEU A 33 6.78 28.70 18.48
C LEU A 33 8.24 28.90 18.08
N LEU A 34 9.10 27.91 18.34
CA LEU A 34 10.50 27.95 17.94
C LEU A 34 10.61 27.96 16.41
N ARG A 35 9.85 27.12 15.70
CA ARG A 35 9.79 27.12 14.24
C ARG A 35 9.32 28.47 13.68
N GLU A 36 8.29 29.06 14.26
CA GLU A 36 7.75 30.36 13.83
C GLU A 36 8.74 31.52 14.06
N ARG A 37 9.53 31.47 15.14
CA ARG A 37 10.46 32.55 15.52
C ARG A 37 11.83 32.44 14.87
N ALA A 38 12.29 31.22 14.62
CA ALA A 38 13.63 30.94 14.12
C ALA A 38 13.67 30.65 12.61
N ASP A 39 12.54 30.76 11.89
CA ASP A 39 12.43 30.48 10.44
C ASP A 39 13.15 29.18 10.03
N LEU A 40 12.99 28.12 10.85
CA LEU A 40 13.71 26.85 10.71
C LEU A 40 13.27 26.02 9.48
N GLU A 41 12.47 26.57 8.57
CA GLU A 41 12.08 25.87 7.33
C GLU A 41 13.27 25.54 6.41
N ASN A 42 14.45 26.16 6.61
CA ASN A 42 15.55 26.04 5.63
C ASN A 42 16.95 25.70 6.17
N ALA A 43 17.19 25.55 7.49
CA ALA A 43 18.55 25.26 7.94
C ALA A 43 18.65 24.60 9.33
N ASP A 44 19.51 23.58 9.41
CA ASP A 44 20.11 22.96 10.61
C ASP A 44 20.99 23.98 11.37
N VAL A 45 20.43 25.14 11.74
CA VAL A 45 21.14 26.12 12.55
C VAL A 45 21.01 25.68 14.00
N ASN A 46 22.15 25.55 14.69
CA ASN A 46 22.19 25.39 16.13
C ASN A 46 21.70 26.69 16.79
N VAL A 47 20.38 26.85 16.85
CA VAL A 47 19.72 28.01 17.44
C VAL A 47 19.69 27.82 18.96
N ASN A 48 20.17 28.82 19.69
CA ASN A 48 20.04 28.85 21.15
C ASN A 48 18.56 28.98 21.53
N GLN A 49 17.89 27.85 21.78
CA GLN A 49 16.45 27.78 22.06
C GLN A 49 16.01 28.66 23.24
N HIS A 50 16.89 28.83 24.23
CA HIS A 50 16.66 29.66 25.41
C HIS A 50 16.65 31.16 25.11
N GLU A 51 17.40 31.61 24.10
CA GLU A 51 17.41 33.01 23.68
C GLU A 51 16.15 33.34 22.88
N VAL A 52 15.70 32.41 22.02
CA VAL A 52 14.51 32.58 21.18
C VAL A 52 13.20 32.45 21.97
N LEU A 53 13.20 31.62 23.02
CA LEU A 53 12.03 31.36 23.87
C LEU A 53 12.16 31.97 25.27
N ALA A 54 12.94 33.05 25.43
CA ALA A 54 13.15 33.70 26.73
C ALA A 54 11.84 34.16 27.42
N ASP A 55 10.76 34.34 26.65
CA ASP A 55 9.44 34.72 27.18
C ASP A 55 8.64 33.55 27.79
N GLN A 56 9.05 32.31 27.53
CA GLN A 56 8.33 31.11 27.96
C GLN A 56 8.91 30.56 29.26
N THR A 57 8.03 30.07 30.13
CA THR A 57 8.40 29.34 31.34
C THR A 57 8.65 27.87 31.01
N ASP A 58 9.63 27.25 31.66
CA ASP A 58 9.93 25.80 31.57
C ASP A 58 10.44 25.31 30.19
N VAL A 59 11.31 26.09 29.54
CA VAL A 59 12.06 25.62 28.36
C VAL A 59 13.00 24.48 28.77
N PRO A 60 12.90 23.28 28.16
CA PRO A 60 13.77 22.15 28.51
C PRO A 60 15.23 22.37 28.11
N ASP A 61 16.17 21.74 28.83
CA ASP A 61 17.61 21.80 28.53
C ASP A 61 18.01 21.03 27.26
N TRP A 62 17.19 20.08 26.82
CA TRP A 62 17.42 19.28 25.62
C TRP A 62 16.87 19.97 24.36
N PRO A 63 17.45 19.72 23.17
CA PRO A 63 17.07 20.44 21.95
C PRO A 63 15.68 20.02 21.46
N LEU A 64 14.76 20.98 21.36
CA LEU A 64 13.38 20.75 20.90
C LEU A 64 13.32 20.10 19.50
N THR A 65 14.35 20.25 18.67
CA THR A 65 14.47 19.60 17.34
C THR A 65 14.41 18.07 17.40
N GLN A 66 14.65 17.44 18.55
CA GLN A 66 14.46 15.99 18.73
C GLN A 66 13.00 15.54 18.58
N LEU A 67 12.03 16.45 18.71
CA LEU A 67 10.61 16.16 18.49
C LEU A 67 10.21 16.26 17.01
N GLU A 68 11.13 16.65 16.13
CA GLU A 68 10.88 16.68 14.70
C GLU A 68 10.83 15.28 14.11
N LYS A 69 10.19 15.18 12.95
CA LYS A 69 10.20 13.92 12.20
C LYS A 69 11.65 13.62 11.82
N PRO A 70 12.13 12.38 12.03
CA PRO A 70 13.46 12.01 11.58
C PRO A 70 13.57 12.28 10.08
N ARG A 71 14.77 12.69 9.64
CA ARG A 71 15.05 12.84 8.20
C ARG A 71 14.73 11.50 7.54
N VAL A 72 13.93 11.49 6.47
CA VAL A 72 13.60 10.24 5.74
C VAL A 72 14.54 10.05 4.55
N ASP A 73 15.20 11.12 4.12
CA ASP A 73 16.04 11.15 2.92
C ASP A 73 17.27 10.23 3.00
N TRP A 74 17.85 10.05 4.19
CA TRP A 74 18.95 9.09 4.40
C TRP A 74 18.60 7.66 3.97
N ILE A 75 17.34 7.23 4.13
CA ILE A 75 16.90 5.89 3.69
C ILE A 75 16.98 5.80 2.16
N LEU A 76 16.58 6.88 1.46
CA LEU A 76 16.66 7.00 0.00
C LEU A 76 18.12 7.08 -0.49
N GLU A 77 18.98 7.80 0.23
CA GLU A 77 20.41 7.95 -0.07
C GLU A 77 21.19 6.64 0.11
N GLU A 78 20.95 5.94 1.22
CA GLU A 78 21.62 4.66 1.54
C GLU A 78 21.02 3.50 0.75
N GLY A 79 19.79 3.61 0.25
CA GLY A 79 19.14 2.60 -0.58
C GLY A 79 18.66 1.36 0.19
N HIS A 80 18.82 1.33 1.51
CA HIS A 80 18.42 0.26 2.40
C HIS A 80 18.15 0.79 3.81
N TYR A 81 17.46 0.02 4.64
CA TYR A 81 17.25 0.28 6.06
C TYR A 81 17.32 -1.03 6.85
N ASN A 82 17.75 -0.97 8.10
CA ASN A 82 17.87 -2.16 8.94
C ASN A 82 16.69 -2.26 9.90
N VAL A 83 16.12 -3.45 10.03
CA VAL A 83 15.03 -3.76 10.96
C VAL A 83 15.34 -5.06 11.67
N TYR A 84 15.47 -5.03 13.00
CA TYR A 84 15.74 -6.20 13.85
C TYR A 84 16.95 -7.06 13.43
N GLY A 85 17.99 -6.42 12.88
CA GLY A 85 19.20 -7.11 12.41
C GLY A 85 19.16 -7.55 10.95
N ASP A 86 18.01 -7.41 10.27
CA ASP A 86 17.87 -7.67 8.85
C ASP A 86 17.98 -6.39 8.03
N THR A 87 18.69 -6.46 6.91
CA THR A 87 18.82 -5.35 5.95
C THR A 87 17.75 -5.44 4.87
N TRP A 88 16.94 -4.39 4.77
CA TRP A 88 15.87 -4.24 3.79
C TRP A 88 16.26 -3.22 2.73
N PHE A 89 16.32 -3.64 1.47
CA PHE A 89 16.63 -2.75 0.35
C PHE A 89 15.38 -2.03 -0.14
N LEU A 90 15.48 -0.74 -0.42
CA LEU A 90 14.37 0.05 -1.00
C LEU A 90 13.98 -0.43 -2.39
N LYS A 91 14.97 -0.83 -3.18
CA LYS A 91 14.77 -1.47 -4.47
C LYS A 91 15.12 -2.94 -4.32
N GLU A 92 14.10 -3.76 -4.10
CA GLU A 92 14.26 -5.22 -4.14
C GLU A 92 14.63 -5.65 -5.57
N THR A 93 15.92 -5.72 -5.86
CA THR A 93 16.42 -6.42 -7.02
C THR A 93 16.67 -7.86 -6.63
N ILE A 94 15.85 -8.77 -7.14
CA ILE A 94 16.13 -10.20 -7.03
C ILE A 94 17.42 -10.44 -7.84
N PRO A 95 18.52 -10.87 -7.20
CA PRO A 95 19.77 -11.11 -7.92
C PRO A 95 19.53 -12.16 -8.99
N SER A 96 20.14 -11.97 -10.15
CA SER A 96 20.01 -12.93 -11.24
C SER A 96 20.67 -14.26 -10.86
N LEU A 97 20.21 -15.35 -11.48
CA LEU A 97 20.78 -16.66 -11.21
C LEU A 97 22.30 -16.70 -11.48
N ALA A 98 22.76 -15.97 -12.50
CA ALA A 98 24.18 -15.85 -12.84
C ALA A 98 24.98 -15.08 -11.78
N GLU A 99 24.43 -14.01 -11.19
CA GLU A 99 25.06 -13.26 -10.10
C GLU A 99 25.18 -14.07 -8.81
N MET A 100 24.25 -15.01 -8.58
CA MET A 100 24.34 -15.98 -7.48
C MET A 100 25.29 -17.16 -7.78
N GLY A 101 25.98 -17.15 -8.93
CA GLY A 101 26.87 -18.24 -9.35
C GLY A 101 26.15 -19.50 -9.82
N GLY A 102 24.83 -19.41 -10.08
CA GLY A 102 24.01 -20.51 -10.56
C GLY A 102 24.06 -20.68 -12.08
N ASN A 103 23.92 -21.92 -12.54
CA ASN A 103 23.88 -22.22 -13.97
C ASN A 103 22.48 -21.95 -14.55
N GLN A 104 22.36 -20.97 -15.43
CA GLN A 104 21.11 -20.59 -16.07
C GLN A 104 20.78 -21.48 -17.28
N LEU A 105 19.65 -22.19 -17.19
CA LEU A 105 19.17 -23.17 -18.17
C LEU A 105 18.08 -22.63 -19.10
N TYR A 106 17.73 -21.36 -18.99
CA TYR A 106 16.76 -20.66 -19.82
C TYR A 106 17.37 -19.39 -20.43
N PRO A 107 16.85 -18.89 -21.56
CA PRO A 107 17.40 -17.69 -22.19
C PRO A 107 17.36 -16.47 -21.27
N ALA A 108 18.47 -15.72 -21.22
CA ALA A 108 18.54 -14.45 -20.49
C ALA A 108 17.68 -13.37 -21.15
N ASP A 109 17.56 -13.39 -22.48
CA ASP A 109 16.77 -12.43 -23.24
C ASP A 109 15.30 -12.46 -22.85
N ILE A 110 14.77 -11.30 -22.47
CA ILE A 110 13.36 -11.11 -22.08
C ILE A 110 12.43 -11.28 -23.29
N ASN A 111 12.93 -10.99 -24.50
CA ASN A 111 12.14 -11.05 -25.73
C ASN A 111 11.94 -12.48 -26.26
N LEU A 112 12.68 -13.46 -25.75
CA LEU A 112 12.59 -14.85 -26.20
C LEU A 112 11.62 -15.63 -25.32
N ASP A 113 10.82 -16.51 -25.94
CA ASP A 113 9.90 -17.38 -25.20
C ASP A 113 10.69 -18.37 -24.33
N ARG A 114 10.57 -18.23 -23.01
CA ARG A 114 11.23 -19.06 -22.01
C ARG A 114 10.49 -20.37 -21.75
N ARG A 115 9.21 -20.48 -22.10
CA ARG A 115 8.37 -21.67 -21.86
C ARG A 115 8.98 -22.98 -22.35
N PRO A 116 9.54 -23.11 -23.58
CA PRO A 116 10.14 -24.36 -24.03
C PRO A 116 11.33 -24.80 -23.16
N ALA A 117 12.17 -23.85 -22.72
CA ALA A 117 13.31 -24.14 -21.85
C ALA A 117 12.86 -24.51 -20.43
N LEU A 118 11.85 -23.84 -19.87
CA LEU A 118 11.31 -24.21 -18.56
C LEU A 118 10.64 -25.59 -18.57
N LEU A 119 10.00 -25.92 -19.69
CA LEU A 119 9.37 -27.23 -19.87
C LEU A 119 10.42 -28.34 -20.04
N SER A 120 11.57 -28.06 -20.66
CA SER A 120 12.69 -29.02 -20.67
C SER A 120 13.31 -29.17 -19.29
N VAL A 121 13.50 -28.09 -18.53
CA VAL A 121 13.96 -28.11 -17.12
C VAL A 121 13.03 -28.96 -16.26
N LEU A 122 11.71 -28.79 -16.39
CA LEU A 122 10.72 -29.60 -15.66
C LEU A 122 10.80 -31.08 -16.02
N ARG A 123 10.92 -31.40 -17.33
CA ARG A 123 11.10 -32.79 -17.79
C ARG A 123 12.39 -33.39 -17.24
N SER A 124 13.50 -32.65 -17.27
CA SER A 124 14.77 -33.08 -16.68
C SER A 124 14.68 -33.26 -15.17
N MET A 125 13.90 -32.44 -14.46
CA MET A 125 13.65 -32.59 -13.02
C MET A 125 12.91 -33.90 -12.71
N LEU A 126 11.91 -34.26 -13.52
CA LEU A 126 11.20 -35.53 -13.36
C LEU A 126 12.09 -36.75 -13.63
N VAL A 127 12.96 -36.67 -14.65
CA VAL A 127 13.90 -37.75 -15.00
C VAL A 127 15.02 -37.89 -13.95
N THR A 128 15.53 -36.77 -13.44
CA THR A 128 16.54 -36.79 -12.35
C THR A 128 15.94 -37.32 -11.05
N TYR A 129 14.69 -36.99 -10.75
CA TYR A 129 13.98 -37.55 -9.61
C TYR A 129 13.75 -39.06 -9.73
N SER A 130 13.35 -39.58 -10.90
CA SER A 130 13.23 -41.03 -11.09
C SER A 130 14.58 -41.74 -10.99
N SER A 131 15.65 -41.12 -11.49
CA SER A 131 17.03 -41.61 -11.36
C SER A 131 17.51 -41.60 -9.91
N LEU A 132 17.14 -40.56 -9.12
CA LEU A 132 17.39 -40.50 -7.68
C LEU A 132 16.72 -41.65 -6.94
N LEU A 133 15.43 -41.92 -7.23
CA LEU A 133 14.73 -43.07 -6.64
C LEU A 133 15.42 -44.39 -7.00
N GLY A 134 15.87 -44.54 -8.24
CA GLY A 134 16.67 -45.70 -8.67
C GLY A 134 17.97 -45.84 -7.89
N ALA A 135 18.70 -44.74 -7.69
CA ALA A 135 19.95 -44.72 -6.93
C ALA A 135 19.76 -44.99 -5.43
N LEU A 136 18.63 -44.58 -4.84
CA LEU A 136 18.30 -44.83 -3.44
C LEU A 136 17.87 -46.29 -3.18
N LEU A 137 17.27 -46.93 -4.19
CA LEU A 137 16.88 -48.34 -4.12
C LEU A 137 18.03 -49.29 -4.49
N ALA A 138 19.11 -48.77 -5.06
CA ALA A 138 20.31 -49.53 -5.36
C ALA A 138 21.05 -49.95 -4.08
N PRO A 139 21.78 -51.08 -4.10
CA PRO A 139 22.58 -51.49 -2.95
C PRO A 139 23.61 -50.40 -2.59
N PRO A 140 23.87 -50.19 -1.28
CA PRO A 140 24.76 -49.12 -0.84
C PRO A 140 26.17 -49.30 -1.43
N PRO A 141 26.83 -48.21 -1.87
CA PRO A 141 28.17 -48.28 -2.41
C PRO A 141 29.13 -48.85 -1.36
N ASN A 142 30.10 -49.66 -1.81
CA ASN A 142 31.15 -50.17 -0.94
C ASN A 142 32.00 -49.01 -0.40
N SER A 143 32.29 -49.03 0.90
CA SER A 143 33.01 -47.97 1.63
C SER A 143 34.46 -47.72 1.17
N SER A 144 34.89 -48.36 0.07
CA SER A 144 36.26 -48.40 -0.45
C SER A 144 36.49 -47.54 -1.69
N THR A 145 35.46 -46.88 -2.21
CA THR A 145 35.55 -46.11 -3.47
C THR A 145 35.43 -44.62 -3.16
N ASP A 146 36.44 -43.83 -3.54
CA ASP A 146 36.53 -42.36 -3.38
C ASP A 146 35.55 -41.59 -4.31
N VAL A 147 34.53 -42.26 -4.82
CA VAL A 147 33.56 -41.71 -5.77
C VAL A 147 32.28 -41.36 -4.99
N PRO A 148 31.78 -40.11 -5.08
CA PRO A 148 30.55 -39.74 -4.39
C PRO A 148 29.37 -40.60 -4.88
N PRO A 149 28.45 -40.99 -3.99
CA PRO A 149 27.28 -41.76 -4.36
C PRO A 149 26.44 -41.09 -5.46
N GLU A 150 25.84 -41.89 -6.34
CA GLU A 150 25.03 -41.35 -7.44
C GLU A 150 23.86 -40.48 -6.95
N TRP A 151 23.24 -40.84 -5.82
CA TRP A 151 22.14 -40.05 -5.25
C TRP A 151 22.55 -38.61 -4.96
N GLN A 152 23.80 -38.38 -4.52
CA GLN A 152 24.29 -37.05 -4.20
C GLN A 152 24.34 -36.17 -5.45
N ARG A 153 24.87 -36.71 -6.55
CA ARG A 153 24.86 -36.05 -7.86
C ARG A 153 23.44 -35.71 -8.32
N GLN A 154 22.48 -36.63 -8.14
CA GLN A 154 21.09 -36.37 -8.52
C GLN A 154 20.46 -35.24 -7.69
N VAL A 155 20.74 -35.18 -6.38
CA VAL A 155 20.27 -34.10 -5.50
C VAL A 155 20.85 -32.75 -5.90
N GLU A 156 22.13 -32.68 -6.25
CA GLU A 156 22.78 -31.47 -6.76
C GLU A 156 22.08 -30.97 -8.04
N TRP A 157 21.82 -31.86 -9.00
CA TRP A 157 21.08 -31.51 -10.21
C TRP A 157 19.66 -31.04 -9.93
N ILE A 158 18.92 -31.71 -9.04
CA ILE A 158 17.58 -31.27 -8.64
C ILE A 158 17.62 -29.88 -8.01
N THR A 159 18.64 -29.58 -7.21
CA THR A 159 18.83 -28.25 -6.61
C THR A 159 19.02 -27.18 -7.69
N VAL A 160 19.89 -27.43 -8.68
CA VAL A 160 20.11 -26.51 -9.81
C VAL A 160 18.83 -26.33 -10.64
N LEU A 161 18.10 -27.39 -10.94
CA LEU A 161 16.85 -27.34 -11.71
C LEU A 161 15.76 -26.56 -10.96
N ALA A 162 15.63 -26.77 -9.64
CA ALA A 162 14.69 -26.05 -8.80
C ALA A 162 15.02 -24.55 -8.72
N GLN A 163 16.30 -24.19 -8.55
CA GLN A 163 16.76 -22.80 -8.57
C GLN A 163 16.43 -22.11 -9.90
N ASN A 164 16.60 -22.81 -11.03
CA ASN A 164 16.22 -22.28 -12.34
C ASN A 164 14.71 -22.00 -12.46
N ILE A 165 13.86 -22.91 -12.00
CA ILE A 165 12.40 -22.71 -11.99
C ILE A 165 12.04 -21.52 -11.11
N MET A 166 12.59 -21.44 -9.89
CA MET A 166 12.32 -20.34 -8.96
C MET A 166 12.76 -18.99 -9.52
N ALA A 167 13.98 -18.90 -10.06
CA ALA A 167 14.48 -17.68 -10.69
C ALA A 167 13.60 -17.24 -11.86
N SER A 168 13.19 -18.18 -12.72
CA SER A 168 12.32 -17.85 -13.85
C SER A 168 10.92 -17.36 -13.42
N ALA A 169 10.38 -17.88 -12.32
CA ALA A 169 9.12 -17.42 -11.76
C ALA A 169 9.26 -16.03 -11.13
N ASN A 170 10.39 -15.77 -10.48
CA ASN A 170 10.71 -14.46 -9.92
C ASN A 170 10.78 -13.38 -11.01
N ASP A 171 11.42 -13.68 -12.15
CA ASP A 171 11.49 -12.77 -13.30
C ASP A 171 10.11 -12.42 -13.89
N LEU A 172 9.11 -13.29 -13.73
CA LEU A 172 7.75 -13.06 -14.23
C LEU A 172 6.89 -12.18 -13.30
N ARG A 173 7.32 -11.95 -12.04
CA ARG A 173 6.53 -11.17 -11.06
C ARG A 173 6.17 -9.75 -11.54
N PRO A 174 7.07 -8.97 -12.16
CA PRO A 174 6.72 -7.63 -12.64
C PRO A 174 5.68 -7.65 -13.76
N VAL A 175 5.76 -8.64 -14.66
CA VAL A 175 4.77 -8.82 -15.74
C VAL A 175 3.42 -9.22 -15.17
N GLN A 176 3.41 -10.15 -14.20
CA GLN A 176 2.20 -10.55 -13.48
C GLN A 176 1.55 -9.38 -12.75
N ALA A 177 2.33 -8.55 -12.06
CA ALA A 177 1.82 -7.37 -11.36
C ALA A 177 1.12 -6.39 -12.32
N ARG A 178 1.71 -6.15 -13.50
CA ARG A 178 1.10 -5.32 -14.55
C ARG A 178 -0.20 -5.93 -15.09
N ALA A 179 -0.20 -7.22 -15.38
CA ALA A 179 -1.41 -7.91 -15.86
C ALA A 179 -2.52 -7.89 -14.80
N ASN A 180 -2.19 -8.10 -13.53
CA ASN A 180 -3.14 -8.00 -12.42
C ASN A 180 -3.72 -6.60 -12.30
N LEU A 181 -2.89 -5.55 -12.41
CA LEU A 181 -3.34 -4.17 -12.40
C LEU A 181 -4.28 -3.86 -13.58
N GLU A 182 -3.95 -4.32 -14.78
CA GLU A 182 -4.80 -4.18 -15.96
C GLU A 182 -6.17 -4.82 -15.75
N ILE A 183 -6.21 -6.03 -15.19
CA ILE A 183 -7.45 -6.74 -14.87
C ILE A 183 -8.26 -5.96 -13.83
N MET A 184 -7.62 -5.47 -12.77
CA MET A 184 -8.26 -4.66 -11.73
C MET A 184 -8.88 -3.38 -12.32
N MET A 185 -8.15 -2.65 -13.16
CA MET A 185 -8.63 -1.43 -13.80
C MET A 185 -9.78 -1.69 -14.76
N LYS A 186 -9.73 -2.78 -15.53
CA LYS A 186 -10.86 -3.20 -16.38
C LYS A 186 -12.10 -3.53 -15.54
N ARG A 187 -11.91 -4.20 -14.40
CA ARG A 187 -13.01 -4.50 -13.48
C ARG A 187 -13.62 -3.22 -12.90
N GLN A 188 -12.80 -2.26 -12.50
CA GLN A 188 -13.27 -0.96 -12.02
C GLN A 188 -14.08 -0.22 -13.09
N LEU A 189 -13.62 -0.21 -14.35
CA LEU A 189 -14.37 0.39 -15.45
C LEU A 189 -15.72 -0.27 -15.68
N GLU A 190 -15.80 -1.60 -15.59
CA GLU A 190 -17.06 -2.30 -15.76
C GLU A 190 -18.04 -1.98 -14.63
N ILE A 191 -17.59 -1.98 -13.38
CA ILE A 191 -18.39 -1.59 -12.22
C ILE A 191 -18.95 -0.16 -12.41
N ARG A 192 -18.10 0.80 -12.79
CA ARG A 192 -18.53 2.19 -13.02
C ARG A 192 -19.57 2.30 -14.13
N LYS A 193 -19.47 1.49 -15.19
CA LYS A 193 -20.48 1.44 -16.26
C LYS A 193 -21.80 0.86 -15.77
N GLU A 194 -21.75 -0.21 -14.99
CA GLU A 194 -22.93 -0.84 -14.38
C GLU A 194 -23.64 0.13 -13.44
N GLU A 195 -22.91 0.80 -12.56
CA GLU A 195 -23.43 1.85 -11.66
C GLU A 195 -24.07 2.99 -12.45
N THR A 196 -23.39 3.48 -13.50
CA THR A 196 -23.91 4.55 -14.35
C THR A 196 -25.20 4.11 -15.04
N ARG A 197 -25.27 2.87 -15.54
CA ARG A 197 -26.50 2.33 -16.14
C ARG A 197 -27.63 2.25 -15.12
N ALA A 198 -27.35 1.75 -13.91
CA ALA A 198 -28.32 1.66 -12.85
C ALA A 198 -28.87 3.04 -12.44
N ILE A 199 -28.00 4.06 -12.37
CA ILE A 199 -28.44 5.45 -12.10
C ILE A 199 -29.37 5.95 -13.20
N HIS A 200 -29.02 5.78 -14.48
CA HIS A 200 -29.89 6.19 -15.59
C HIS A 200 -31.24 5.47 -15.55
N GLU A 201 -31.27 4.15 -15.33
CA GLU A 201 -32.51 3.39 -15.20
C GLU A 201 -33.40 3.90 -14.03
N LYS A 202 -32.79 4.33 -12.92
CA LYS A 202 -33.52 4.93 -11.80
C LYS A 202 -34.04 6.34 -12.14
N CYS A 203 -33.23 7.17 -12.80
CA CYS A 203 -33.64 8.49 -13.28
C CYS A 203 -34.82 8.38 -14.25
N ASP A 204 -34.75 7.49 -15.23
CA ASP A 204 -35.85 7.25 -16.19
C ASP A 204 -37.12 6.79 -15.47
N SER A 205 -36.99 5.90 -14.48
CA SER A 205 -38.13 5.47 -13.65
C SER A 205 -38.75 6.61 -12.85
N LEU A 206 -37.93 7.51 -12.30
CA LEU A 206 -38.39 8.68 -11.55
C LEU A 206 -39.06 9.70 -12.48
N GLU A 207 -38.51 9.94 -13.67
CA GLU A 207 -39.09 10.85 -14.65
C GLU A 207 -40.46 10.36 -15.14
N MET A 208 -40.59 9.05 -15.42
CA MET A 208 -41.89 8.46 -15.76
C MET A 208 -42.92 8.65 -14.63
N LYS A 209 -42.56 8.36 -13.38
CA LYS A 209 -43.45 8.54 -12.22
C LYS A 209 -43.83 10.01 -11.99
N LEU A 210 -42.88 10.94 -12.14
CA LEU A 210 -43.16 12.38 -12.07
C LEU A 210 -44.11 12.82 -13.17
N GLY A 211 -43.92 12.33 -14.40
CA GLY A 211 -44.82 12.60 -15.52
C GLY A 211 -46.24 12.07 -15.28
N GLU A 212 -46.38 10.88 -14.69
CA GLU A 212 -47.68 10.33 -14.27
C GLU A 212 -48.33 11.20 -13.18
N LEU A 213 -47.60 11.58 -12.14
CA LEU A 213 -48.10 12.46 -11.08
C LEU A 213 -48.50 13.85 -11.61
N GLN A 214 -47.74 14.43 -12.53
CA GLN A 214 -48.12 15.69 -13.16
C GLN A 214 -49.41 15.55 -13.97
N LYS A 215 -49.60 14.43 -14.68
CA LYS A 215 -50.84 14.14 -15.41
C LYS A 215 -52.02 13.99 -14.45
N THR A 216 -51.87 13.26 -13.33
CA THR A 216 -52.95 13.11 -12.35
C THR A 216 -53.30 14.44 -11.69
N VAL A 217 -52.32 15.25 -11.29
CA VAL A 217 -52.55 16.60 -10.73
C VAL A 217 -53.30 17.50 -11.72
N ARG A 218 -52.89 17.52 -13.00
CA ARG A 218 -53.60 18.30 -14.04
C ARG A 218 -55.03 17.81 -14.21
N GLN A 219 -55.27 16.51 -14.21
CA GLN A 219 -56.64 15.94 -14.30
C GLN A 219 -57.50 16.31 -13.09
N SER A 220 -56.93 16.35 -11.87
CA SER A 220 -57.63 16.78 -10.65
C SER A 220 -57.89 18.29 -10.60
N GLN A 221 -57.07 19.12 -11.23
CA GLN A 221 -57.34 20.57 -11.34
C GLN A 221 -58.47 20.89 -12.32
N THR A 222 -58.62 20.12 -13.40
CA THR A 222 -59.71 20.29 -14.37
C THR A 222 -61.08 19.86 -13.82
N SER A 223 -61.13 19.13 -12.71
CA SER A 223 -62.37 18.63 -12.09
C SER A 223 -62.86 19.43 -10.87
N ILE A 224 -62.27 20.59 -10.56
CA ILE A 224 -62.79 21.52 -9.55
C ILE A 224 -63.81 22.47 -10.23
N PRO A 225 -65.12 22.39 -9.92
CA PRO A 225 -66.08 23.40 -10.37
C PRO A 225 -65.88 24.68 -9.56
N GLN A 226 -65.89 25.81 -10.26
CA GLN A 226 -65.95 27.14 -9.64
C GLN A 226 -67.16 27.24 -8.71
N SER A 227 -66.90 27.59 -7.46
CA SER A 227 -67.86 28.27 -6.59
C SER A 227 -67.17 29.53 -6.07
N GLU A 228 -67.90 30.64 -6.20
CA GLU A 228 -67.41 32.01 -6.27
C GLU A 228 -66.89 32.64 -4.96
N SER A 229 -66.03 33.66 -5.17
CA SER A 229 -65.87 34.93 -4.43
C SER A 229 -65.00 35.01 -3.17
N LYS A 230 -63.83 35.66 -3.29
CA LYS A 230 -63.59 37.06 -2.83
C LYS A 230 -62.17 37.57 -3.15
N ALA A 231 -62.09 38.86 -3.48
CA ALA A 231 -60.89 39.61 -3.80
C ALA A 231 -59.98 39.84 -2.56
N MET A 232 -58.65 39.79 -2.75
CA MET A 232 -57.70 40.81 -2.26
C MET A 232 -56.25 40.52 -2.69
N ASP A 233 -55.59 41.64 -3.02
CA ASP A 233 -54.16 41.95 -3.02
C ASP A 233 -53.15 41.29 -3.97
N ILE A 234 -52.59 42.21 -4.77
CA ILE A 234 -51.31 42.13 -5.47
C ILE A 234 -50.20 42.13 -4.42
N ALA A 235 -49.45 41.03 -4.30
CA ALA A 235 -48.18 40.98 -3.60
C ALA A 235 -47.15 40.25 -4.46
N GLU A 236 -45.94 40.82 -4.50
CA GLU A 236 -44.78 40.45 -5.31
C GLU A 236 -44.41 38.94 -5.26
N PRO A 237 -43.79 38.40 -6.33
CA PRO A 237 -43.26 37.05 -6.28
C PRO A 237 -42.02 36.99 -5.38
N SER A 238 -42.20 36.44 -4.18
CA SER A 238 -41.13 36.03 -3.28
C SER A 238 -40.18 35.04 -3.98
N ARG A 239 -38.88 35.39 -3.99
CA ARG A 239 -37.75 34.57 -4.43
C ARG A 239 -37.84 33.14 -3.88
N ILE A 240 -37.72 32.16 -4.77
CA ILE A 240 -37.39 30.78 -4.42
C ILE A 240 -36.02 30.78 -3.70
N PRO A 241 -35.86 30.14 -2.53
CA PRO A 241 -34.54 30.00 -1.93
C PRO A 241 -33.69 29.11 -2.84
N SER A 242 -32.59 29.66 -3.36
CA SER A 242 -31.57 28.89 -4.05
C SER A 242 -31.05 27.82 -3.09
N ILE A 243 -31.26 26.55 -3.45
CA ILE A 243 -30.58 25.43 -2.79
C ILE A 243 -29.09 25.62 -3.07
N SER A 244 -28.36 26.07 -2.05
CA SER A 244 -26.91 26.06 -2.05
C SER A 244 -26.45 24.61 -2.11
N PHE A 245 -25.91 24.19 -3.25
CA PHE A 245 -25.05 23.01 -3.31
C PHE A 245 -23.80 23.36 -2.49
N SER A 246 -23.83 23.07 -1.18
CA SER A 246 -22.62 23.10 -0.39
C SER A 246 -21.67 22.08 -1.02
N ALA A 247 -20.50 22.53 -1.45
CA ALA A 247 -19.45 21.68 -1.96
C ALA A 247 -19.25 20.52 -0.97
N VAL A 248 -19.50 19.30 -1.44
CA VAL A 248 -19.25 18.09 -0.65
C VAL A 248 -17.77 18.12 -0.27
N PRO A 249 -17.43 18.10 1.03
CA PRO A 249 -16.03 18.14 1.46
C PRO A 249 -15.30 16.90 0.94
N ALA A 250 -14.04 17.08 0.53
CA ALA A 250 -13.23 16.00 -0.03
C ALA A 250 -13.10 14.77 0.89
N GLU A 251 -13.30 14.97 2.20
CA GLU A 251 -13.33 13.90 3.20
C GLU A 251 -14.49 12.92 3.00
N ASP A 252 -15.66 13.38 2.55
CA ASP A 252 -16.81 12.50 2.28
C ASP A 252 -16.57 11.61 1.04
N VAL A 253 -15.79 12.11 0.07
CA VAL A 253 -15.39 11.35 -1.12
C VAL A 253 -14.36 10.27 -0.75
N LEU A 254 -13.46 10.57 0.19
CA LEU A 254 -12.47 9.62 0.70
C LEU A 254 -13.11 8.50 1.54
N ARG A 255 -14.07 8.84 2.43
CA ARG A 255 -14.80 7.83 3.21
C ARG A 255 -15.57 6.84 2.33
N TRP A 256 -16.10 7.32 1.21
CA TRP A 256 -16.79 6.45 0.24
C TRP A 256 -15.84 5.49 -0.50
N ALA A 257 -14.56 5.84 -0.62
CA ALA A 257 -13.55 5.02 -1.27
C ALA A 257 -12.99 3.91 -0.37
N GLU A 258 -13.08 4.07 0.96
CA GLU A 258 -12.54 3.12 1.95
C GLU A 258 -13.54 2.02 2.36
N GLU A 259 -14.82 2.15 2.03
CA GLU A 259 -15.87 1.16 2.37
C GLU A 259 -16.16 0.11 1.25
N THR A 260 -15.27 -0.04 0.26
CA THR A 260 -15.37 -1.08 -0.80
C THR A 260 -14.11 -1.91 -0.94
#